data_AF-A0A967LKM4-F1
#
_entry.id   AF-A0A967LKM4-F1
#
_cell.length_a   1.000
_cell.length_b   1.000
_cell.length_c   1.000
_cell.angle_alpha   90.00
_cell.angle_beta   90.00
_cell.angle_gamma   90.00
#
_symmetry.space_group_name_H-M   'P 1'
#
loop_
_entity.id
_entity.type
_entity.pdbx_description
1 polymer ?
#
loop_
_entity_poly.entity_id
_entity_poly.type
_entity_poly.pdbx_seq_one_letter_code
_entity_poly.pdbx_strand_id
1 'polypeptide(L)' 'DAALAVKTAKGLVVVLGCAHAGLVNTVEHFRRELGVEDIHAIVGGTHLGPASDEQFSATVEYLANLNPGRLGLSHCTG' A
#
# COMPACT_ATOMS: atom_id res chain seq x y z
N ASP A 1 0.21 14.44 -1.27
CA ASP A 1 -0.38 13.28 -0.57
C ASP A 1 0.22 13.09 0.79
N ALA A 2 -0.58 12.55 1.72
CA ALA A 2 -0.13 12.09 3.01
C ALA A 2 -0.55 10.61 3.18
N ALA A 3 0.30 9.85 3.86
CA ALA A 3 0.02 8.50 4.30
C ALA A 3 0.52 8.34 5.74
N LEU A 4 -0.07 7.41 6.48
CA LEU A 4 0.28 7.12 7.86
C LEU A 4 0.63 5.63 7.98
N ALA A 5 1.67 5.31 8.73
CA ALA A 5 1.97 3.95 9.14
C ALA A 5 1.87 3.81 10.66
N VAL A 6 1.23 2.74 11.12
CA VAL A 6 1.15 2.39 12.54
C VAL A 6 1.83 1.05 12.74
N LYS A 7 2.88 1.04 13.58
CA LYS A 7 3.56 -0.19 13.99
C LYS A 7 2.71 -0.91 15.04
N THR A 8 2.43 -2.18 14.79
CA THR A 8 1.67 -3.03 15.72
C THR A 8 2.42 -4.34 15.96
N ALA A 9 1.99 -5.10 16.96
CA ALA A 9 2.51 -6.45 17.20
C ALA A 9 2.23 -7.45 16.06
N LYS A 10 1.33 -7.12 15.12
CA LYS A 10 0.96 -7.97 13.98
C LYS A 10 1.63 -7.57 12.66
N GLY A 11 2.49 -6.54 12.68
CA GLY A 11 3.05 -5.90 11.48
C GLY A 11 2.56 -4.46 11.30
N LEU A 12 2.95 -3.82 10.20
CA LEU A 12 2.54 -2.45 9.87
C LEU A 12 1.08 -2.41 9.39
N VAL A 13 0.36 -1.40 9.85
CA VAL A 13 -0.89 -0.96 9.25
C VAL A 13 -0.62 0.32 8.48
N VAL A 14 -0.78 0.28 7.16
CA VAL A 14 -0.57 1.43 6.27
C VAL A 14 -1.92 2.02 5.90
N VAL A 15 -2.10 3.32 6.19
CA VAL A 15 -3.29 4.09 5.84
C VAL A 15 -2.90 5.09 4.74
N LEU A 16 -3.48 4.87 3.56
CA LEU A 16 -3.25 5.67 2.37
C LEU A 16 -4.30 6.79 2.29
N GLY A 17 -3.88 7.99 1.86
CA GLY A 17 -4.77 9.00 1.31
C GLY A 17 -5.23 8.57 -0.09
N CYS A 18 -4.66 9.17 -1.14
CA CYS A 18 -4.89 8.74 -2.53
C CYS A 18 -3.77 7.87 -3.10
N ALA A 19 -2.53 7.97 -2.60
CA ALA A 19 -1.35 7.29 -3.13
C ALA A 19 -0.87 7.79 -4.51
N HIS A 20 -0.91 9.09 -4.77
CA HIS A 20 -0.29 9.75 -5.94
C HIS A 20 1.21 9.44 -6.08
N ALA A 21 1.92 9.23 -4.97
CA ALA A 21 3.33 8.82 -4.99
C ALA A 21 3.54 7.33 -5.33
N GLY A 22 2.46 6.58 -5.52
CA GLY A 22 2.43 5.14 -5.73
C GLY A 22 2.27 4.35 -4.42
N LEU A 23 1.37 3.36 -4.42
CA LEU A 23 1.18 2.44 -3.29
C LEU A 23 2.48 1.73 -2.94
N VAL A 24 3.15 1.15 -3.95
CA VAL A 24 4.38 0.36 -3.76
C VAL A 24 5.46 1.19 -3.09
N ASN A 25 5.71 2.40 -3.62
CA ASN A 25 6.69 3.33 -3.06
C ASN A 25 6.39 3.70 -1.61
N THR A 26 5.10 3.93 -1.30
CA THR A 26 4.66 4.31 0.05
C THR A 26 4.88 3.17 1.05
N VAL A 27 4.54 1.93 0.66
CA VAL A 27 4.74 0.75 1.52
C VAL A 27 6.23 0.50 1.78
N GLU A 28 7.04 0.48 0.72
CA GLU A 28 8.49 0.23 0.85
C GLU A 28 9.20 1.34 1.62
N HIS A 29 8.77 2.59 1.47
CA HIS A 29 9.25 3.69 2.31
C HIS A 29 9.03 3.38 3.79
N PHE A 30 7.80 3.04 4.19
CA PHE A 30 7.51 2.75 5.60
C PHE A 30 8.21 1.50 6.13
N ARG A 31 8.35 0.44 5.33
CA ARG A 31 9.11 -0.76 5.73
C ARG A 31 10.55 -0.41 6.08
N ARG A 32 11.20 0.37 5.22
CA ARG A 32 12.59 0.83 5.41
C ARG A 32 12.73 1.75 6.62
N GLU A 33 11.89 2.79 6.74
CA GLU A 33 12.04 3.79 7.81
C GLU A 33 11.69 3.21 9.19
N LEU A 34 10.76 2.24 9.28
CA LEU A 34 10.32 1.66 10.55
C LEU A 34 10.99 0.33 10.90
N GLY A 35 11.77 -0.25 9.97
CA GLY A 35 12.43 -1.55 10.12
C GLY A 35 11.45 -2.68 10.39
N VAL A 36 10.30 -2.68 9.71
CA VAL A 36 9.27 -3.72 9.84
C VAL A 36 8.91 -4.20 8.46
N GLU A 37 9.18 -5.48 8.20
CA GLU A 37 8.94 -6.09 6.90
C GLU A 37 7.48 -6.54 6.72
N ASP A 38 6.85 -7.01 7.78
CA ASP A 38 5.51 -7.56 7.71
C ASP A 38 4.44 -6.46 7.62
N ILE A 39 3.60 -6.55 6.59
CA ILE A 39 2.43 -5.68 6.42
C ILE A 39 1.18 -6.42 6.90
N HIS A 40 0.62 -5.95 8.01
CA HIS A 40 -0.63 -6.49 8.53
C HIS A 40 -1.83 -6.08 7.67
N ALA A 41 -1.89 -4.79 7.31
CA ALA A 41 -3.00 -4.24 6.57
C ALA A 41 -2.62 -3.02 5.73
N ILE A 42 -3.26 -2.86 4.57
CA ILE A 42 -3.24 -1.64 3.76
C ILE A 42 -4.67 -1.17 3.56
N VAL A 43 -4.96 0.09 3.88
CA VAL A 43 -6.30 0.68 3.83
C VAL A 43 -6.25 2.06 3.19
N GLY A 44 -7.19 2.38 2.29
CA GLY A 44 -7.31 3.72 1.68
C GLY A 44 -7.34 3.70 0.16
N GLY A 45 -7.04 4.84 -0.47
CA GLY A 45 -6.99 4.99 -1.92
C GLY A 45 -5.66 4.57 -2.52
N THR A 46 -5.70 3.92 -3.69
CA THR A 46 -4.49 3.47 -4.43
C THR A 46 -4.15 4.33 -5.64
N HIS A 47 -5.10 5.16 -6.10
CA HIS A 47 -5.03 5.91 -7.36
C HIS A 47 -4.78 5.05 -8.61
N LEU A 48 -5.17 3.76 -8.58
CA LEU A 48 -4.92 2.86 -9.71
C LEU A 48 -5.89 3.02 -10.88
N GLY A 49 -7.04 3.69 -10.71
CA GLY A 49 -8.02 3.90 -11.79
C GLY A 49 -7.45 4.46 -13.11
N PRO A 50 -6.55 5.48 -13.09
CA PRO A 50 -5.90 5.99 -14.30
C PRO A 50 -4.55 5.33 -14.64
N ALA A 51 -4.14 4.26 -13.96
CA ALA A 51 -2.87 3.59 -14.25
C ALA A 51 -2.92 2.84 -15.59
N SER A 52 -1.77 2.67 -16.25
CA SER A 52 -1.69 1.76 -17.40
C SER A 52 -1.89 0.31 -16.97
N ASP A 53 -2.28 -0.56 -17.91
CA ASP A 53 -2.44 -1.99 -17.64
C ASP A 53 -1.14 -2.63 -17.13
N GLU A 54 0.03 -2.18 -17.61
CA GLU A 54 1.32 -2.68 -17.10
C GLU A 54 1.54 -2.27 -15.64
N GLN A 55 1.29 -1.00 -15.30
CA GLN A 55 1.46 -0.50 -13.94
C GLN A 55 0.46 -1.14 -12.97
N PHE A 56 -0.79 -1.33 -13.41
CA PHE A 56 -1.81 -2.03 -12.65
C PHE A 56 -1.37 -3.46 -12.36
N SER A 57 -0.97 -4.21 -13.39
CA SER A 57 -0.52 -5.61 -13.26
C SER A 57 0.68 -5.74 -12.33
N ALA A 58 1.69 -4.86 -12.49
CA ALA A 58 2.85 -4.84 -11.61
C ALA A 58 2.49 -4.53 -10.14
N THR A 59 1.53 -3.63 -9.91
CA THR A 59 1.06 -3.32 -8.55
C THR A 59 0.31 -4.49 -7.93
N VAL A 60 -0.50 -5.20 -8.73
CA VAL A 60 -1.20 -6.42 -8.29
C VAL A 60 -0.20 -7.53 -7.96
N GLU A 61 0.81 -7.76 -8.81
CA GLU A 61 1.85 -8.74 -8.56
C GLU A 61 2.65 -8.41 -7.28
N TYR A 62 3.01 -7.14 -7.09
CA TYR A 62 3.63 -6.68 -5.86
C TYR A 62 2.76 -6.99 -4.63
N LEU A 63 1.45 -6.65 -4.67
CA LEU A 63 0.54 -6.92 -3.56
C LEU A 63 0.36 -8.42 -3.29
N ALA A 64 0.36 -9.24 -4.33
CA ALA A 64 0.28 -10.70 -4.20
C ALA A 64 1.54 -11.27 -3.53
N ASN A 65 2.72 -10.80 -3.92
CA ASN A 65 4.00 -11.20 -3.33
C ASN A 65 4.18 -10.68 -1.90
N LEU A 66 3.71 -9.46 -1.63
CA LEU A 66 3.70 -8.85 -0.31
C LEU A 66 2.77 -9.60 0.66
N ASN A 67 1.69 -10.18 0.14
CA ASN A 67 0.70 -10.98 0.87
C ASN A 67 0.23 -10.33 2.20
N PRO A 68 -0.29 -9.09 2.17
CA PRO A 68 -0.74 -8.42 3.38
C PRO A 68 -1.92 -9.17 4.01
N GLY A 69 -1.96 -9.21 5.33
CA GLY A 69 -3.03 -9.92 6.05
C GLY A 69 -4.44 -9.37 5.76
N ARG A 70 -4.56 -8.08 5.41
CA ARG A 70 -5.83 -7.42 5.05
C ARG A 70 -5.62 -6.32 4.00
N LEU A 71 -6.57 -6.22 3.06
CA LEU A 71 -6.66 -5.12 2.11
C LEU A 71 -8.04 -4.46 2.21
N GLY A 72 -8.07 -3.14 2.41
CA GLY A 72 -9.28 -2.33 2.47
C GLY A 72 -9.20 -1.14 1.52
N LEU A 73 -9.40 -1.38 0.23
CA LEU A 73 -9.20 -0.36 -0.80
C LEU A 73 -10.48 0.45 -1.06
N SER A 74 -10.35 1.77 -1.21
CA SER A 74 -11.50 2.69 -1.33
C SER A 74 -11.15 3.96 -2.11
N HIS A 75 -12.05 4.95 -2.13
CA HIS A 75 -11.85 6.26 -2.74
C HIS A 75 -11.43 6.20 -4.22
N CYS A 76 -10.22 6.69 -4.57
CA CYS A 76 -9.72 6.77 -5.94
C CYS A 76 -9.14 5.47 -6.50
N THR A 77 -9.40 4.32 -5.85
CA THR A 77 -8.88 3.03 -6.31
C THR A 77 -9.49 2.62 -7.65
N GLY A 78 -10.73 3.04 -7.93
CA GLY A 78 -11.53 2.74 -9.10
C GLY A 78 -13.01 2.90 -8.78
#